data_AF-A0A5Z0FAA7-F1
#
_entry.id   AF-A0A5Z0FAA7-F1
#
_cell.length_a   1.000
_cell.length_b   1.000
_cell.length_c   1.000
_cell.angle_alpha   90.00
_cell.angle_beta   90.00
_cell.angle_gamma   90.00
#
_symmetry.space_group_name_H-M   'P 1'
#
loop_
_entity.id
_entity.type
_entity.pdbx_description
1 polymer ?
#
loop_
_entity_poly.entity_id
_entity_poly.type
_entity_poly.pdbx_seq_one_letter_code
_entity_poly.pdbx_strand_id
1 'polypeptide(L)'
;PADALERVTPPKIFLEQLGLPTDWTYMFSGMQMPLSIFIVHVGFSIIFGVAYCMIAEKWHRITMWQGAVFGFFVYLFAHVIIMPLIAEVPPLSEIPFDEHLSEIFGHIVWLWGMEIVRRDIRNRITKEIEE
;
A
#
# COMPACT_ATOMS: atom_id res chain seq x y z
N PRO A 1 17.90 -9.72 -6.68
CA PRO A 1 19.35 -9.56 -6.39
C PRO A 1 19.75 -10.53 -5.26
N ALA A 2 21.03 -10.85 -5.10
CA ALA A 2 21.49 -11.94 -4.21
C ALA A 2 21.15 -11.72 -2.72
N ASP A 3 20.96 -10.47 -2.31
CA ASP A 3 20.59 -10.00 -0.97
C ASP A 3 19.07 -9.94 -0.71
N ALA A 4 18.23 -10.25 -1.70
CA ALA A 4 16.78 -10.03 -1.60
C ALA A 4 16.12 -10.77 -0.42
N LEU A 5 16.69 -11.90 0.00
CA LEU A 5 16.20 -12.68 1.15
C LEU A 5 16.59 -12.09 2.51
N GLU A 6 17.59 -11.20 2.53
CA GLU A 6 18.10 -10.56 3.74
C GLU A 6 17.47 -9.18 4.00
N ARG A 7 16.72 -8.65 3.02
CA ARG A 7 16.07 -7.35 3.16
C ARG A 7 14.98 -7.36 4.20
N VAL A 8 15.04 -6.37 5.07
CA VAL A 8 14.01 -6.09 6.05
C VAL A 8 12.89 -5.32 5.36
N THR A 9 11.65 -5.75 5.55
CA THR A 9 10.50 -5.08 4.96
C THR A 9 10.09 -3.86 5.78
N PRO A 10 9.54 -2.80 5.16
CA PRO A 10 9.10 -1.62 5.89
C PRO A 10 8.10 -1.91 7.02
N PRO A 11 7.11 -2.83 6.88
CA PRO A 11 6.23 -3.18 7.99
C PRO A 11 6.97 -3.77 9.21
N LYS A 12 8.08 -4.48 8.98
CA LYS A 12 8.91 -4.99 10.07
C LYS A 12 9.64 -3.84 10.76
N ILE A 13 10.25 -2.93 10.01
CA ILE A 13 10.92 -1.74 10.57
C ILE A 13 9.92 -0.88 11.36
N PHE A 14 8.73 -0.66 10.82
CA PHE A 14 7.65 0.07 11.50
C PHE A 14 7.30 -0.54 12.86
N LEU A 15 7.15 -1.87 12.94
CA LEU A 15 6.92 -2.56 14.21
C LEU A 15 8.10 -2.40 15.17
N GLU A 16 9.34 -2.53 14.69
CA GLU A 16 10.55 -2.35 15.49
C GLU A 16 10.65 -0.92 16.06
N GLN A 17 10.34 0.10 15.25
CA GLN A 17 10.30 1.50 15.69
C GLN A 17 9.25 1.75 16.78
N LEU A 18 8.13 1.01 16.74
CA LEU A 18 7.09 1.05 17.77
C LEU A 18 7.38 0.17 18.99
N GLY A 19 8.46 -0.62 18.97
CA GLY A 19 8.76 -1.60 20.02
C GLY A 19 7.75 -2.74 20.09
N LEU A 20 7.09 -3.05 18.98
CA LEU A 20 6.08 -4.10 18.86
C LEU A 20 6.68 -5.43 18.37
N PRO A 21 6.05 -6.58 18.71
CA PRO A 21 6.57 -7.89 18.33
C PRO A 21 6.52 -8.12 16.81
N THR A 22 7.63 -8.61 16.26
CA THR A 22 7.79 -8.95 14.83
C THR A 22 7.82 -10.45 14.56
N ASP A 23 7.83 -11.28 15.59
CA ASP A 23 8.10 -12.72 15.55
C ASP A 23 6.84 -13.59 15.45
N TRP A 24 5.66 -12.99 15.42
CA TRP A 24 4.41 -13.74 15.24
C TRP A 24 4.38 -14.39 13.86
N THR A 25 4.23 -15.70 13.86
CA THR A 25 4.23 -16.53 12.65
C THR A 25 3.08 -17.54 12.68
N TYR A 26 2.73 -18.07 11.51
CA TYR A 26 1.84 -19.23 11.39
C TYR A 26 2.35 -20.18 10.31
N MET A 27 1.97 -21.45 10.40
CA MET A 27 2.34 -22.46 9.42
C MET A 27 1.30 -22.52 8.29
N PHE A 28 1.74 -22.35 7.05
CA PHE A 28 0.91 -22.51 5.86
C PHE A 28 1.63 -23.39 4.84
N SER A 29 1.02 -24.52 4.47
CA SER A 29 1.60 -25.48 3.51
C SER A 29 3.05 -25.88 3.81
N GLY A 30 3.40 -26.03 5.10
CA GLY A 30 4.75 -26.39 5.55
C GLY A 30 5.74 -25.22 5.62
N MET A 31 5.34 -24.00 5.29
CA MET A 31 6.16 -22.78 5.36
C MET A 31 5.76 -21.93 6.57
N GLN A 32 6.74 -21.37 7.28
CA GLN A 32 6.50 -20.35 8.30
C GLN A 32 6.25 -19.00 7.63
N MET A 33 5.09 -18.40 7.89
CA MET A 33 4.68 -17.14 7.32
C MET A 33 4.66 -16.03 8.39
N PRO A 34 5.17 -14.83 8.11
CA PRO A 34 5.29 -13.75 9.09
C PRO A 34 3.94 -13.04 9.31
N LEU A 35 3.18 -13.50 10.31
CA LEU A 35 1.84 -12.99 10.63
C LEU A 35 1.86 -11.52 11.01
N SER A 36 2.82 -11.11 11.86
CA SER A 36 3.00 -9.71 12.30
C SER A 36 3.09 -8.74 11.11
N ILE A 37 3.94 -9.08 10.13
CA ILE A 37 4.18 -8.29 8.91
C ILE A 37 2.90 -8.22 8.07
N PHE A 38 2.19 -9.34 7.90
CA PHE A 38 0.95 -9.39 7.13
C PHE A 38 -0.17 -8.58 7.78
N ILE A 39 -0.30 -8.60 9.11
CA ILE A 39 -1.29 -7.78 9.82
C ILE A 39 -1.07 -6.30 9.52
N VAL A 40 0.18 -5.83 9.58
CA VAL A 40 0.50 -4.42 9.29
C VAL A 40 0.19 -4.11 7.83
N HIS A 41 0.63 -4.94 6.88
CA HIS A 41 0.45 -4.68 5.46
C HIS A 41 -1.03 -4.67 5.03
N VAL A 42 -1.81 -5.65 5.49
CA VAL A 42 -3.26 -5.74 5.21
C VAL A 42 -4.02 -4.65 5.96
N GLY A 43 -3.68 -4.41 7.23
CA GLY A 43 -4.30 -3.38 8.06
C GLY A 43 -4.11 -1.98 7.47
N PHE A 44 -2.88 -1.67 7.03
CA PHE A 44 -2.58 -0.44 6.29
C PHE A 44 -3.50 -0.30 5.07
N SER A 45 -3.58 -1.35 4.23
CA SER A 45 -4.41 -1.33 3.04
C SER A 45 -5.89 -1.08 3.34
N ILE A 46 -6.43 -1.69 4.39
CA ILE A 46 -7.83 -1.49 4.80
C ILE A 46 -8.06 -0.04 5.28
N ILE A 47 -7.19 0.48 6.16
CA ILE A 47 -7.32 1.83 6.71
C ILE A 47 -7.30 2.87 5.59
N PHE A 48 -6.29 2.80 4.72
CA PHE A 48 -6.17 3.74 3.60
C PHE A 48 -7.27 3.54 2.57
N GLY A 49 -7.73 2.30 2.34
CA GLY A 49 -8.83 2.05 1.43
C GLY A 49 -10.16 2.62 1.89
N VAL A 50 -10.49 2.48 3.18
CA VAL A 50 -11.67 3.12 3.78
C VAL A 50 -11.55 4.63 3.69
N ALA A 51 -10.38 5.19 4.05
CA ALA A 51 -10.14 6.63 3.95
C ALA A 51 -10.31 7.15 2.51
N TYR A 52 -9.73 6.45 1.52
CA TYR A 52 -9.89 6.77 0.11
C TYR A 52 -11.36 6.78 -0.31
N CYS A 53 -12.12 5.72 0.00
CA CYS A 53 -13.55 5.64 -0.31
C CYS A 53 -14.36 6.79 0.30
N MET A 54 -14.06 7.18 1.54
CA MET A 54 -14.71 8.31 2.21
C MET A 54 -14.39 9.66 1.57
N ILE A 55 -13.14 9.86 1.16
CA ILE A 55 -12.70 11.11 0.51
C ILE A 55 -13.25 11.17 -0.91
N ALA A 56 -13.26 10.06 -1.65
CA ALA A 56 -13.75 9.97 -3.02
C ALA A 56 -15.21 10.43 -3.14
N GLU A 57 -16.06 10.09 -2.16
CA GLU A 57 -17.47 10.50 -2.14
C GLU A 57 -17.66 12.03 -2.05
N LYS A 58 -16.69 12.74 -1.45
CA LYS A 58 -16.74 14.20 -1.32
C LYS A 58 -15.93 14.91 -2.39
N TRP A 59 -14.82 14.31 -2.81
CA TRP A 59 -13.83 14.92 -3.70
C TRP A 59 -13.51 14.00 -4.88
N HIS A 60 -14.43 13.97 -5.84
CA HIS A 60 -14.35 13.17 -7.08
C HIS A 60 -13.05 13.36 -7.89
N ARG A 61 -12.31 14.47 -7.77
CA ARG A 61 -11.02 14.62 -8.49
C ARG A 61 -10.00 13.54 -8.16
N ILE A 62 -10.09 12.89 -6.98
CA ILE A 62 -9.15 11.81 -6.63
C ILE A 62 -9.44 10.51 -7.39
N THR A 63 -10.62 10.36 -7.99
CA THR A 63 -11.02 9.17 -8.76
C THR A 63 -10.54 9.22 -10.22
N MET A 64 -9.80 10.26 -10.59
CA MET A 64 -9.29 10.48 -11.95
C MET A 64 -8.50 9.27 -12.48
N TRP A 65 -8.77 8.89 -13.73
CA TRP A 65 -8.23 7.67 -14.36
C TRP A 65 -8.51 6.42 -13.50
N GLN A 66 -9.71 6.35 -12.94
CA GLN A 66 -10.11 5.30 -12.01
C GLN A 66 -9.12 5.20 -10.85
N GLY A 67 -8.75 6.32 -10.23
CA GLY A 67 -7.85 6.34 -9.07
C GLY A 67 -6.36 6.15 -9.38
N ALA A 68 -5.97 5.84 -10.62
CA ALA A 68 -4.57 5.61 -11.00
C ALA A 68 -3.67 6.83 -10.74
N VAL A 69 -4.16 8.04 -11.05
CA VAL A 69 -3.42 9.28 -10.79
C VAL A 69 -3.20 9.48 -9.30
N PHE A 70 -4.21 9.19 -8.49
CA PHE A 70 -4.10 9.28 -7.04
C PHE A 70 -3.13 8.23 -6.48
N GLY A 71 -3.16 7.01 -7.00
CA GLY A 71 -2.19 5.95 -6.66
C GLY A 71 -0.74 6.37 -6.87
N PHE A 72 -0.43 7.07 -7.97
CA PHE A 72 0.89 7.65 -8.19
C PHE A 72 1.28 8.66 -7.09
N PHE A 73 0.38 9.56 -6.70
CA PHE A 73 0.66 10.52 -5.63
C PHE A 73 0.82 9.83 -4.27
N VAL A 74 0.05 8.77 -3.99
CA VAL A 74 0.24 7.97 -2.77
C VAL A 74 1.63 7.36 -2.74
N TYR A 75 2.08 6.74 -3.84
CA TYR A 75 3.46 6.26 -3.98
C TYR A 75 4.48 7.38 -3.73
N LEU A 76 4.31 8.53 -4.38
CA LEU A 76 5.24 9.66 -4.24
C LEU A 76 5.32 10.15 -2.78
N PHE A 77 4.19 10.35 -2.12
CA PHE A 77 4.19 10.85 -0.75
C PHE A 77 4.65 9.79 0.25
N ALA A 78 4.20 8.54 0.13
CA ALA A 78 4.57 7.49 1.05
C ALA A 78 6.00 6.99 0.81
N HIS A 79 6.26 6.41 -0.36
CA HIS A 79 7.51 5.68 -0.62
C HIS A 79 8.69 6.58 -0.98
N VAL A 80 8.45 7.73 -1.62
CA VAL A 80 9.54 8.63 -2.04
C VAL A 80 9.83 9.70 -0.99
N ILE A 81 8.84 10.11 -0.19
CA ILE A 81 8.99 11.21 0.78
C ILE A 81 8.94 10.71 2.23
N ILE A 82 7.82 10.16 2.68
CA ILE A 82 7.59 9.89 4.10
C ILE A 82 8.49 8.76 4.61
N MET A 83 8.50 7.60 3.94
CA MET A 83 9.23 6.43 4.42
C MET A 83 10.74 6.67 4.54
N PRO A 84 11.43 7.35 3.60
CA PRO A 84 12.82 7.75 3.80
C PRO A 84 13.01 8.74 4.97
N LEU A 85 12.08 9.69 5.16
CA LEU A 85 12.18 10.69 6.23
C LEU A 85 12.04 10.06 7.63
N ILE A 86 11.25 9.00 7.76
CA ILE A 86 11.07 8.26 9.03
C ILE A 86 11.99 7.03 9.14
N ALA A 87 12.95 6.88 8.21
CA ALA A 87 13.91 5.78 8.18
C ALA A 87 13.25 4.37 8.15
N GLU A 88 12.11 4.24 7.46
CA GLU A 88 11.47 2.95 7.17
C GLU A 88 12.08 2.23 5.96
N VAL A 89 12.79 2.96 5.10
CA VAL A 89 13.52 2.44 3.94
C VAL A 89 14.90 3.09 3.86
N PRO A 90 15.89 2.43 3.23
CA PRO A 90 17.17 3.07 2.94
C PRO A 90 17.00 4.26 1.97
N PRO A 91 18.05 5.09 1.81
CA PRO A 91 18.03 6.17 0.81
C PRO A 91 17.61 5.66 -0.58
N LEU A 92 16.82 6.46 -1.30
CA LEU A 92 16.24 6.06 -2.60
C LEU A 92 17.30 5.63 -3.64
N SER A 93 18.52 6.16 -3.54
CA SER A 93 19.65 5.79 -4.40
C SER A 93 20.19 4.38 -4.16
N GLU A 94 19.89 3.78 -3.00
CA GLU A 94 20.29 2.43 -2.61
C GLU A 94 19.22 1.39 -2.93
N ILE A 95 17.97 1.84 -3.16
CA ILE A 95 16.86 0.98 -3.55
C ILE A 95 17.02 0.60 -5.03
N PRO A 96 17.00 -0.71 -5.38
CA PRO A 96 17.09 -1.17 -6.75
C PRO A 96 15.98 -0.65 -7.65
N PHE A 97 16.28 -0.49 -8.94
CA PHE A 97 15.31 0.02 -9.92
C PHE A 97 14.06 -0.86 -10.07
N ASP A 98 14.21 -2.17 -10.04
CA ASP A 98 13.11 -3.12 -10.10
C ASP A 98 12.16 -2.96 -8.90
N GLU A 99 12.69 -2.63 -7.73
CA GLU A 99 11.89 -2.34 -6.53
C GLU A 99 11.12 -1.03 -6.72
N HIS A 100 11.77 0.06 -7.12
CA HIS A 100 11.10 1.34 -7.44
C HIS A 100 9.98 1.15 -8.47
N LEU A 101 10.25 0.38 -9.53
CA LEU A 101 9.28 0.11 -10.59
C LEU A 101 8.10 -0.72 -10.09
N SER A 102 8.36 -1.72 -9.24
CA SER A 102 7.29 -2.52 -8.65
C SER A 102 6.43 -1.70 -7.68
N GLU A 103 7.02 -0.80 -6.90
CA GLU A 103 6.32 0.05 -5.94
C GLU A 103 5.39 1.05 -6.64
N ILE A 104 5.88 1.80 -7.63
CA ILE A 104 5.04 2.73 -8.38
C ILE A 104 3.90 2.01 -9.10
N PHE A 105 4.20 0.89 -9.77
CA PHE A 105 3.18 0.12 -10.48
C PHE A 105 2.16 -0.49 -9.52
N GLY A 106 2.63 -1.05 -8.41
CA GLY A 106 1.81 -1.63 -7.36
C GLY A 106 0.80 -0.62 -6.80
N HIS A 107 1.23 0.61 -6.50
CA HIS A 107 0.35 1.65 -5.97
C HIS A 107 -0.69 2.13 -6.98
N ILE A 108 -0.30 2.25 -8.25
CA ILE A 108 -1.23 2.59 -9.33
C ILE A 108 -2.29 1.52 -9.45
N VAL A 109 -1.90 0.25 -9.55
CA VAL A 109 -2.84 -0.88 -9.70
C VAL A 109 -3.69 -1.07 -8.44
N TRP A 110 -3.12 -0.86 -7.26
CA TRP A 110 -3.81 -0.97 -5.98
C TRP A 110 -4.98 0.03 -5.86
N LEU A 111 -4.72 1.32 -6.10
CA LEU A 111 -5.80 2.33 -6.09
C LEU A 111 -6.75 2.14 -7.26
N TRP A 112 -6.23 1.74 -8.42
CA TRP A 112 -7.03 1.50 -9.60
C TRP A 112 -8.07 0.39 -9.42
N GLY A 113 -7.64 -0.76 -8.91
CA GLY A 113 -8.52 -1.87 -8.60
C GLY A 113 -9.55 -1.50 -7.54
N MET A 114 -9.13 -0.77 -6.50
CA MET A 114 -10.02 -0.32 -5.45
C MET A 114 -11.10 0.64 -5.96
N GLU A 115 -10.72 1.59 -6.82
CA GLU A 115 -11.66 2.57 -7.39
C GLU A 115 -12.68 1.93 -8.32
N ILE A 116 -12.27 0.96 -9.16
CA ILE A 116 -13.21 0.22 -10.01
C ILE A 116 -14.29 -0.45 -9.16
N VAL A 117 -13.88 -1.14 -8.10
CA VAL A 117 -14.80 -1.84 -7.20
C VAL A 117 -15.68 -0.85 -6.44
N ARG A 118 -15.10 0.22 -5.90
CA ARG A 118 -15.84 1.28 -5.19
C ARG A 118 -16.91 1.89 -6.11
N ARG A 119 -16.54 2.30 -7.33
CA ARG A 119 -17.43 2.94 -8.29
C ARG A 119 -18.56 2.02 -8.73
N ASP A 120 -18.27 0.75 -9.04
CA ASP A 120 -19.32 -0.22 -9.41
C ASP A 120 -20.32 -0.44 -8.27
N ILE A 121 -19.83 -0.63 -7.04
CA ILE A 121 -20.69 -0.79 -5.86
C ILE A 121 -21.50 0.48 -5.61
N ARG A 122 -20.88 1.67 -5.65
CA ARG A 122 -21.54 2.96 -5.46
C ARG A 122 -22.66 3.15 -6.47
N ASN A 123 -22.38 2.97 -7.76
CA ASN A 123 -23.35 3.17 -8.83
C ASN A 123 -24.55 2.20 -8.68
N ARG A 124 -24.32 0.96 -8.24
CA ARG A 124 -25.39 -0.01 -7.99
C ARG A 124 -26.27 0.35 -6.80
N ILE A 125 -25.68 0.87 -5.73
CA ILE A 125 -26.38 1.23 -4.49
C ILE A 125 -27.15 2.55 -4.65
N THR A 126 -26.49 3.58 -5.18
CA THR A 126 -27.05 4.94 -5.31
C THR A 126 -27.95 5.10 -6.53
N LYS A 127 -27.79 4.27 -7.56
CA LYS A 127 -28.41 4.43 -8.89
C LYS A 127 -27.97 5.70 -9.63
N GLU A 128 -26.91 6.35 -9.17
CA GLU A 128 -26.29 7.49 -9.82
C GLU A 128 -25.04 7.01 -10.58
N ILE A 129 -24.88 7.44 -11.83
CA ILE A 129 -23.71 7.08 -12.63
C ILE A 129 -22.63 8.13 -12.38
N GLU A 130 -21.59 7.72 -11.67
CA GLU A 130 -20.31 8.44 -11.66
C GLU A 130 -19.52 8.01 -12.90
N GLU A 131 -19.23 8.97 -13.80
CA GLU A 131 -18.40 8.76 -15.01
C GLU A 131 -16.91 8.64 -14.67
#